data_AF-A0A0D5MAF0-F1
#
_entry.id   AF-A0A0D5MAF0-F1
#
_cell.length_a   1.000
_cell.length_b   1.000
_cell.length_c   1.000
_cell.angle_alpha   90.00
_cell.angle_beta   90.00
_cell.angle_gamma   90.00
#
_symmetry.space_group_name_H-M   'P 1'
#
loop_
_entity.id
_entity.type
_entity.pdbx_description
1 polymer ?
#
loop_
_entity_poly.entity_id
_entity_poly.type
_entity_poly.pdbx_seq_one_letter_code
_entity_poly.pdbx_strand_id
1 'polypeptide(L)'
;MKSVEVPTGEKSMFGLGKEIMKTEKKPTKNVVISERDYKNLVTAARDNDRLKQHVRNLMSTDMAREYKKLSKEHGQVKEKYSGLVERFNENVNDYNELLEENKSLKSKISDLKRDVSLIYESTKEFLKERTDGLKAFKNVFKGFVDKVKDKTAQFQEKHDLEPKKNEFELTHNREVKKERSRDQGMSL
;
A
#
# COMPACT_ATOMS: atom_id res chain seq x y z
N MET A 1 -58.94 45.25 7.35
CA MET A 1 -59.86 44.77 6.29
C MET A 1 -60.27 45.95 5.44
N LYS A 2 -60.38 45.76 4.12
CA LYS A 2 -60.88 46.79 3.21
C LYS A 2 -62.15 46.26 2.56
N SER A 3 -63.20 47.09 2.56
CA SER A 3 -64.42 46.83 1.82
C SER A 3 -64.14 47.03 0.34
N VAL A 4 -64.35 46.00 -0.47
CA VAL A 4 -64.18 46.06 -1.92
C VAL A 4 -65.48 45.58 -2.55
N GLU A 5 -65.97 46.34 -3.52
CA GLU A 5 -67.12 45.93 -4.33
C GLU A 5 -66.67 44.85 -5.31
N VAL A 6 -67.28 43.69 -5.20
CA VAL A 6 -67.03 42.54 -6.07
C VAL A 6 -68.35 42.19 -6.75
N PRO A 7 -68.36 41.92 -8.07
CA PRO A 7 -69.58 41.54 -8.76
C PRO A 7 -70.12 40.23 -8.18
N THR A 8 -71.43 40.16 -7.95
CA THR A 8 -72.10 38.93 -7.50
C THR A 8 -72.29 37.94 -8.64
N GLY A 9 -72.08 38.35 -9.90
CA GLY A 9 -72.36 37.57 -11.11
C GLY A 9 -73.83 37.62 -11.56
N GLU A 10 -74.70 38.31 -10.83
CA GLU A 10 -76.11 38.51 -11.18
C GLU A 10 -76.32 39.90 -11.79
N LYS A 11 -77.08 40.00 -12.89
CA LYS A 11 -77.35 41.28 -13.57
C LYS A 11 -78.65 41.90 -13.08
N SER A 12 -78.64 43.19 -12.79
CA SER A 12 -79.84 43.91 -12.36
C SER A 12 -80.85 44.04 -13.50
N MET A 13 -82.08 43.53 -13.28
CA MET A 13 -83.16 43.60 -14.27
C MET A 13 -83.80 44.99 -14.42
N PHE A 14 -83.52 45.93 -13.51
CA PHE A 14 -84.14 47.27 -13.49
C PHE A 14 -83.20 48.40 -13.97
N GLY A 15 -81.97 48.08 -14.40
CA GLY A 15 -81.00 49.09 -14.84
C GLY A 15 -79.94 48.53 -15.79
N LEU A 16 -80.23 48.51 -17.09
CA LEU A 16 -79.28 48.38 -18.21
C LEU A 16 -78.22 47.26 -18.10
N GLY A 17 -78.57 46.10 -17.51
CA GLY A 17 -77.72 44.91 -17.54
C GLY A 17 -76.38 45.01 -16.79
N LYS A 18 -76.22 45.98 -15.87
CA LYS A 18 -75.04 46.08 -15.00
C LYS A 18 -75.06 44.98 -13.94
N GLU A 19 -73.90 44.38 -13.67
CA GLU A 19 -73.75 43.39 -12.58
C GLU A 19 -74.02 44.03 -11.23
N ILE A 20 -74.76 43.33 -10.38
CA ILE A 20 -75.00 43.69 -8.99
C ILE A 20 -73.65 43.54 -8.27
N MET A 21 -73.20 44.61 -7.63
CA MET A 21 -71.96 44.60 -6.85
C MET A 21 -72.32 44.36 -5.39
N LYS A 22 -71.62 43.42 -4.73
CA LYS A 22 -71.68 43.27 -3.28
C LYS A 22 -70.40 43.78 -2.64
N THR A 23 -70.54 44.44 -1.50
CA THR A 23 -69.39 44.88 -0.70
C THR A 23 -68.87 43.70 0.13
N GLU A 24 -67.71 43.15 -0.23
CA GLU A 24 -67.03 42.13 0.59
C GLU A 24 -65.86 42.73 1.37
N LYS A 25 -65.72 42.35 2.64
CA LYS A 25 -64.55 42.71 3.46
C LYS A 25 -63.42 41.72 3.21
N LYS A 26 -62.39 42.16 2.48
CA LYS A 26 -61.17 41.34 2.26
C LYS A 26 -60.09 41.69 3.28
N PRO A 27 -59.27 40.72 3.72
CA PRO A 27 -58.13 41.00 4.59
C PRO A 27 -57.16 41.92 3.84
N THR A 28 -56.85 43.04 4.46
CA THR A 28 -55.73 43.88 4.04
C THR A 28 -54.48 43.07 4.37
N LYS A 29 -53.65 42.70 3.39
CA LYS A 29 -52.36 42.02 3.60
C LYS A 29 -51.34 42.84 4.45
N ASN A 30 -51.81 43.89 5.10
CA ASN A 30 -51.07 44.78 5.95
C ASN A 30 -51.04 44.17 7.35
N VAL A 31 -49.85 44.02 7.91
CA VAL A 31 -49.67 43.62 9.30
C VAL A 31 -49.73 44.87 10.16
N VAL A 32 -50.66 44.90 11.12
CA VAL A 32 -50.76 45.98 12.11
C VAL A 32 -50.08 45.48 13.38
N ILE A 33 -49.02 46.15 13.79
CA ILE A 33 -48.27 45.83 15.01
C ILE A 33 -48.25 47.04 15.92
N SER A 34 -48.10 46.82 17.22
CA SER A 34 -47.94 47.92 18.15
C SER A 34 -46.63 48.67 17.88
N GLU A 35 -46.60 49.96 18.16
CA GLU A 35 -45.40 50.77 18.00
C GLU A 35 -44.22 50.21 18.82
N ARG A 36 -44.51 49.63 19.99
CA ARG A 36 -43.52 48.96 20.84
C ARG A 36 -42.92 47.74 20.16
N ASP A 37 -43.75 46.88 19.59
CA ASP A 37 -43.29 45.66 18.91
C ASP A 37 -42.52 45.99 17.63
N TYR A 38 -42.97 47.02 16.90
CA TYR A 38 -42.22 47.53 15.75
C TYR A 38 -40.83 48.03 16.16
N LYS A 39 -40.73 48.84 17.21
CA LYS A 39 -39.44 49.33 17.73
C LYS A 39 -38.53 48.18 18.16
N ASN A 40 -39.08 47.16 18.82
CA ASN A 40 -38.33 45.97 19.22
C ASN A 40 -37.80 45.19 18.00
N LEU A 41 -38.64 44.98 16.98
CA LEU A 41 -38.24 44.33 15.73
C LEU A 41 -37.13 45.08 15.00
N VAL A 42 -37.25 46.41 14.91
CA VAL A 42 -36.23 47.27 14.28
C VAL A 42 -34.91 47.22 15.05
N THR A 43 -34.96 47.26 16.38
CA THR A 43 -33.76 47.16 17.22
C THR A 43 -33.09 45.79 17.08
N ALA A 44 -33.87 44.70 17.17
CA ALA A 44 -33.35 43.35 16.99
C ALA A 44 -32.72 43.13 15.61
N ALA A 45 -33.32 43.68 14.55
CA ALA A 45 -32.75 43.63 13.20
C ALA A 45 -31.39 44.35 13.13
N ARG A 46 -31.28 45.54 13.72
CA ARG A 46 -30.03 46.32 13.78
C ARG A 46 -28.95 45.61 14.58
N ASP A 47 -29.30 45.04 15.73
CA ASP A 47 -28.35 44.30 16.58
C ASP A 47 -27.85 43.03 15.88
N ASN A 48 -28.73 42.34 15.15
CA ASN A 48 -28.35 41.18 14.35
C ASN A 48 -27.39 41.55 13.20
N ASP A 49 -27.61 42.68 12.53
CA ASP A 49 -26.68 43.17 11.50
C ASP A 49 -25.33 43.56 12.08
N ARG A 50 -25.30 44.20 13.26
CA ARG A 50 -24.06 44.48 14.00
C ARG A 50 -23.32 43.20 14.40
N LEU A 51 -24.04 42.20 14.87
CA LEU A 51 -23.46 40.90 15.23
C LEU A 51 -22.85 40.22 14.01
N LYS A 52 -23.56 40.20 12.87
CA LYS A 52 -23.04 39.67 11.61
C LYS A 52 -21.76 40.39 11.17
N GLN A 53 -21.69 41.71 11.31
CA GLN A 53 -20.46 42.46 11.04
C GLN A 53 -19.33 42.06 11.98
N HIS A 54 -19.59 41.96 13.29
CA HIS A 54 -18.58 41.51 14.26
C HIS A 54 -18.02 40.13 13.93
N VAL A 55 -18.89 39.17 13.60
CA VAL A 55 -18.49 37.81 13.20
C VAL A 55 -17.66 37.85 11.92
N ARG A 56 -18.08 38.62 10.91
CA ARG A 56 -17.29 38.79 9.67
C ARG A 56 -15.92 39.37 9.96
N ASN A 57 -15.85 40.40 10.80
CA ASN A 57 -14.58 41.03 11.18
C ASN A 57 -13.67 40.03 11.90
N LEU A 58 -14.20 39.27 12.86
CA LEU A 58 -13.47 38.23 13.57
C LEU A 58 -12.93 37.15 12.63
N MET A 59 -13.76 36.67 11.70
CA MET A 59 -13.37 35.69 10.68
C MET A 59 -12.38 36.24 9.65
N SER A 60 -12.34 37.57 9.48
CA SER A 60 -11.39 38.25 8.63
C SER A 60 -10.09 38.61 9.33
N THR A 61 -10.00 38.44 10.66
CA THR A 61 -8.73 38.62 11.38
C THR A 61 -7.66 37.70 10.83
N ASP A 62 -6.40 38.14 10.89
CA ASP A 62 -5.28 37.36 10.40
C ASP A 62 -5.16 36.03 11.16
N MET A 63 -5.44 36.03 12.47
CA MET A 63 -5.45 34.83 13.30
C MET A 63 -6.46 33.77 12.81
N ALA A 64 -7.70 34.16 12.47
CA ALA A 64 -8.70 33.21 11.97
C ALA A 64 -8.30 32.62 10.61
N ARG A 65 -7.68 33.43 9.75
CA ARG A 65 -7.17 32.99 8.44
C ARG A 65 -5.98 32.04 8.60
N GLU A 66 -5.04 32.35 9.49
CA GLU A 66 -3.89 31.50 9.78
C GLU A 66 -4.31 30.17 10.40
N TYR A 67 -5.25 30.16 11.35
CA TYR A 67 -5.78 28.92 11.92
C TYR A 67 -6.35 27.99 10.86
N LYS A 68 -7.14 28.54 9.92
CA LYS A 68 -7.72 27.74 8.82
C LYS A 68 -6.63 27.18 7.89
N LYS A 69 -5.59 27.96 7.60
CA LYS A 69 -4.45 27.52 6.80
C LYS A 69 -3.67 26.40 7.51
N LEU A 70 -3.33 26.62 8.78
CA LEU A 70 -2.60 25.67 9.61
C LEU A 70 -3.37 24.36 9.79
N SER A 71 -4.68 24.42 9.99
CA SER A 71 -5.53 23.22 10.07
C SER A 71 -5.50 22.39 8.79
N LYS A 72 -5.49 23.05 7.62
CA LYS A 72 -5.40 22.37 6.32
C LYS A 72 -4.02 21.74 6.12
N GLU A 73 -2.95 22.47 6.42
CA GLU A 73 -1.57 21.97 6.33
C GLU A 73 -1.35 20.79 7.28
N HIS A 74 -1.83 20.89 8.52
CA HIS A 74 -1.79 19.80 9.49
C HIS A 74 -2.54 18.55 8.99
N GLY A 75 -3.71 18.73 8.35
CA GLY A 75 -4.43 17.62 7.72
C GLY A 75 -3.61 16.92 6.63
N GLN A 76 -2.96 17.68 5.75
CA GLN A 76 -2.10 17.14 4.70
C GLN A 76 -0.87 16.41 5.26
N VAL A 77 -0.25 16.95 6.32
CA VAL A 77 0.88 16.31 6.99
C VAL A 77 0.44 15.00 7.62
N LYS A 78 -0.71 14.97 8.29
CA LYS A 78 -1.27 13.76 8.91
C LYS A 78 -1.54 12.67 7.88
N GLU A 79 -2.13 13.03 6.73
CA GLU A 79 -2.40 12.08 5.63
C GLU A 79 -1.10 11.51 5.04
N LYS A 80 -0.12 12.38 4.75
CA LYS A 80 1.20 11.95 4.27
C LYS A 80 1.91 11.04 5.26
N TYR A 81 1.81 11.34 6.56
CA TYR A 81 2.38 10.52 7.61
C TYR A 81 1.72 9.15 7.68
N SER A 82 0.38 9.07 7.64
CA SER A 82 -0.34 7.79 7.60
C SER A 82 0.11 6.92 6.42
N GLY A 83 0.13 7.50 5.21
CA GLY A 83 0.56 6.76 4.02
C GLY A 83 2.04 6.36 4.06
N LEU A 84 2.89 7.12 4.76
CA LEU A 84 4.29 6.73 4.97
C LEU A 84 4.40 5.53 5.92
N VAL A 85 3.63 5.52 7.01
CA VAL A 85 3.61 4.43 7.98
C VAL A 85 3.09 3.14 7.33
N GLU A 86 2.04 3.23 6.52
CA GLU A 86 1.49 2.08 5.78
C GLU A 86 2.55 1.47 4.84
N ARG A 87 3.17 2.27 3.97
CA ARG A 87 4.24 1.80 3.08
C ARG A 87 5.46 1.28 3.83
N PHE A 88 5.80 1.87 4.98
CA PHE A 88 6.89 1.38 5.80
C PHE A 88 6.58 -0.01 6.36
N ASN A 89 5.36 -0.22 6.87
CA ASN A 89 4.94 -1.51 7.38
C ASN A 89 4.90 -2.58 6.29
N GLU A 90 4.38 -2.25 5.10
CA GLU A 90 4.42 -3.15 3.93
C GLU A 90 5.85 -3.54 3.58
N ASN A 91 6.76 -2.56 3.48
CA ASN A 91 8.16 -2.83 3.16
C ASN A 91 8.88 -3.66 4.24
N VAL A 92 8.52 -3.50 5.52
CA VAL A 92 9.04 -4.34 6.61
C VAL A 92 8.53 -5.77 6.48
N ASN A 93 7.27 -5.97 6.10
CA ASN A 93 6.72 -7.31 5.88
C ASN A 93 7.40 -8.00 4.70
N ASP A 94 7.51 -7.32 3.55
CA ASP A 94 8.20 -7.85 2.37
C ASP A 94 9.65 -8.22 2.69
N TYR A 95 10.34 -7.37 3.45
CA TYR A 95 11.71 -7.65 3.90
C TYR A 95 11.80 -8.93 4.74
N ASN A 96 10.87 -9.11 5.68
CA ASN A 96 10.86 -10.30 6.55
C ASN A 96 10.55 -11.57 5.76
N GLU A 97 9.62 -11.51 4.80
CA GLU A 97 9.30 -12.65 3.92
C GLU A 97 10.53 -13.05 3.09
N LEU A 98 11.19 -12.07 2.45
CA LEU A 98 12.41 -12.31 1.69
C LEU A 98 13.54 -12.86 2.56
N LEU A 99 13.65 -12.41 3.82
CA LEU A 99 14.64 -12.90 4.77
C LEU A 99 14.41 -14.38 5.09
N GLU A 100 13.17 -14.78 5.36
CA GLU A 100 12.82 -16.18 5.64
C GLU A 100 13.00 -17.07 4.42
N GLU A 101 12.61 -16.61 3.24
CA GLU A 101 12.87 -17.33 1.99
C GLU A 101 14.39 -17.52 1.78
N ASN A 102 15.19 -16.49 2.01
CA ASN A 102 16.65 -16.58 1.89
C ASN A 102 17.25 -17.62 2.87
N LYS A 103 16.78 -17.67 4.11
CA LYS A 103 17.19 -18.70 5.09
C LYS A 103 16.81 -20.10 4.61
N SER A 104 15.58 -20.28 4.13
CA SER A 104 15.09 -21.54 3.59
C SER A 104 15.92 -22.01 2.40
N LEU A 105 16.21 -21.12 1.45
CA LEU A 105 17.05 -21.42 0.29
C LEU A 105 18.48 -21.80 0.70
N LYS A 106 19.08 -21.08 1.67
CA LYS A 106 20.40 -21.43 2.21
C LYS A 106 20.41 -22.82 2.83
N SER A 107 19.36 -23.19 3.58
CA SER A 107 19.22 -24.53 4.15
C SER A 107 19.14 -25.59 3.05
N LYS A 108 18.24 -25.41 2.07
CA LYS A 108 18.08 -26.34 0.95
C LYS A 108 19.38 -26.51 0.15
N ILE A 109 20.12 -25.42 -0.10
CA ILE A 109 21.43 -25.48 -0.75
C ILE A 109 22.43 -26.25 0.11
N SER A 110 22.42 -26.07 1.43
CA SER A 110 23.28 -26.84 2.33
C SER A 110 22.98 -28.34 2.27
N ASP A 111 21.70 -28.71 2.27
CA ASP A 111 21.27 -30.10 2.17
C ASP A 111 21.68 -30.71 0.82
N LEU A 112 21.43 -30.00 -0.29
CA LEU A 112 21.86 -30.43 -1.63
C LEU A 112 23.37 -30.63 -1.72
N LYS A 113 24.17 -29.76 -1.10
CA LYS A 113 25.63 -29.94 -1.07
C LYS A 113 26.03 -31.20 -0.31
N ARG A 114 25.37 -31.48 0.81
CA ARG A 114 25.59 -32.71 1.58
C ARG A 114 25.24 -33.94 0.75
N ASP A 115 24.10 -33.92 0.05
CA ASP A 115 23.68 -35.03 -0.81
C ASP A 115 24.67 -35.27 -1.95
N VAL A 116 25.18 -34.21 -2.58
CA VAL A 116 26.23 -34.35 -3.61
C VAL A 116 27.51 -34.94 -3.03
N SER A 117 27.93 -34.56 -1.82
CA SER A 117 29.06 -35.19 -1.14
C SER A 117 28.81 -36.67 -0.83
N LEU A 118 27.60 -37.04 -0.40
CA LEU A 118 27.23 -38.44 -0.16
C LEU A 118 27.26 -39.27 -1.46
N ILE A 119 26.76 -38.71 -2.56
CA ILE A 119 26.84 -39.34 -3.88
C ILE A 119 28.29 -39.54 -4.31
N TYR A 120 29.15 -38.54 -4.08
CA TYR A 120 30.59 -38.65 -4.35
C TYR A 120 31.21 -39.83 -3.59
N GLU A 121 31.03 -39.90 -2.26
CA GLU A 121 31.60 -40.97 -1.44
C GLU A 121 31.04 -42.34 -1.82
N SER A 122 29.72 -42.44 -1.98
CA SER A 122 29.05 -43.70 -2.37
C SER A 122 29.55 -44.20 -3.73
N THR A 123 29.76 -43.29 -4.69
CA THR A 123 30.29 -43.65 -6.02
C THR A 123 31.75 -44.07 -5.93
N LYS A 124 32.56 -43.38 -5.12
CA LYS A 124 33.96 -43.72 -4.86
C LYS A 124 34.07 -45.13 -4.28
N GLU A 125 33.27 -45.46 -3.26
CA GLU A 125 33.22 -46.78 -2.62
C GLU A 125 32.73 -47.85 -3.59
N PHE A 126 31.61 -47.62 -4.27
CA PHE A 126 31.03 -48.56 -5.23
C PHE A 126 32.03 -48.98 -6.32
N LEU A 127 32.78 -48.02 -6.88
CA LEU A 127 33.79 -48.28 -7.89
C LEU A 127 35.02 -48.99 -7.30
N LYS A 128 35.43 -48.64 -6.08
CA LYS A 128 36.56 -49.29 -5.40
C LYS A 128 36.30 -50.77 -5.13
N GLU A 129 35.07 -51.13 -4.75
CA GLU A 129 34.65 -52.53 -4.53
C GLU A 129 34.62 -53.38 -5.80
N ARG A 130 34.49 -52.73 -6.98
CA ARG A 130 34.27 -53.39 -8.28
C ARG A 130 35.44 -53.24 -9.24
N THR A 131 36.59 -52.81 -8.74
CA THR A 131 37.80 -52.67 -9.55
C THR A 131 38.93 -53.52 -8.97
N ASP A 132 39.65 -54.21 -9.85
CA ASP A 132 40.71 -55.14 -9.48
C ASP A 132 41.98 -54.40 -9.07
N GLY A 133 41.98 -53.92 -7.82
CA GLY A 133 43.12 -53.30 -7.16
C GLY A 133 43.18 -51.78 -7.27
N LEU A 134 44.05 -51.20 -6.44
CA LEU A 134 44.13 -49.75 -6.21
C LEU A 134 44.46 -48.94 -7.48
N LYS A 135 45.30 -49.49 -8.37
CA LYS A 135 45.70 -48.81 -9.61
C LYS A 135 44.55 -48.76 -10.62
N ALA A 136 43.81 -49.86 -10.78
CA ALA A 136 42.62 -49.92 -11.63
C ALA A 136 41.55 -48.95 -11.12
N PHE A 137 41.26 -48.99 -9.81
CA PHE A 137 40.37 -48.04 -9.15
C PHE A 137 40.72 -46.57 -9.44
N LYS A 138 41.97 -46.17 -9.16
CA LYS A 138 42.41 -44.77 -9.32
C LYS A 138 42.25 -44.28 -10.77
N ASN A 139 42.52 -45.13 -11.75
CA ASN A 139 42.35 -44.79 -13.16
C ASN A 139 40.87 -44.62 -13.54
N VAL A 140 40.02 -45.57 -13.15
CA VAL A 140 38.56 -45.51 -13.42
C VAL A 140 37.94 -44.30 -12.74
N PHE A 141 38.24 -44.08 -11.45
CA PHE A 141 37.69 -42.98 -10.68
C PHE A 141 38.16 -41.61 -11.21
N LYS A 142 39.43 -41.49 -11.61
CA LYS A 142 39.93 -40.27 -12.28
C LYS A 142 39.16 -40.00 -13.58
N GLY A 143 38.97 -41.01 -14.42
CA GLY A 143 38.19 -40.88 -15.65
C GLY A 143 36.74 -40.45 -15.39
N PHE A 144 36.12 -40.96 -14.33
CA PHE A 144 34.79 -40.53 -13.90
C PHE A 144 34.77 -39.05 -13.47
N VAL A 145 35.70 -38.64 -12.62
CA VAL A 145 35.82 -37.23 -12.17
C VAL A 145 36.03 -36.29 -13.36
N ASP A 146 36.91 -36.64 -14.30
CA ASP A 146 37.16 -35.83 -15.48
C ASP A 146 35.91 -35.75 -16.39
N LYS A 147 35.15 -36.84 -16.51
CA LYS A 147 33.86 -36.82 -17.23
C LYS A 147 32.84 -35.89 -16.59
N VAL A 148 32.77 -35.83 -15.26
CA VAL A 148 31.88 -34.92 -14.52
C VAL A 148 32.27 -33.46 -14.78
N LYS A 149 33.57 -33.13 -14.80
CA LYS A 149 34.07 -31.78 -15.14
C LYS A 149 33.63 -31.39 -16.55
N ASP A 150 33.86 -32.27 -17.53
CA ASP A 150 33.50 -32.01 -18.93
C ASP A 150 32.00 -31.76 -19.07
N LYS A 151 31.17 -32.58 -18.41
CA LYS A 151 29.72 -32.42 -18.44
C LYS A 151 29.25 -31.13 -17.76
N THR A 152 29.96 -30.70 -16.72
CA THR A 152 29.66 -29.43 -16.04
C THR A 152 29.99 -28.24 -16.92
N ALA A 153 31.15 -28.26 -17.58
CA ALA A 153 31.52 -27.23 -18.54
C ALA A 153 30.53 -27.15 -19.70
N GLN A 154 30.14 -28.29 -20.28
CA GLN A 154 29.11 -28.35 -21.34
C GLN A 154 27.77 -27.78 -20.89
N PHE A 155 27.36 -28.08 -19.64
CA PHE A 155 26.12 -27.54 -19.09
C PHE A 155 26.22 -26.02 -18.88
N GLN A 156 27.34 -25.52 -18.36
CA GLN A 156 27.55 -24.09 -18.15
C GLN A 156 27.57 -23.31 -19.45
N GLU A 157 28.27 -23.80 -20.47
CA GLU A 157 28.30 -23.23 -21.81
C GLU A 157 26.91 -23.20 -22.44
N LYS A 158 26.15 -24.30 -22.36
CA LYS A 158 24.80 -24.39 -22.92
C LYS A 158 23.81 -23.41 -22.27
N HIS A 159 24.04 -23.04 -21.03
CA HIS A 159 23.13 -22.20 -20.23
C HIS A 159 23.68 -20.80 -19.97
N ASP A 160 24.74 -20.38 -20.67
CA ASP A 160 25.41 -19.09 -20.51
C ASP A 160 25.77 -18.77 -19.04
N LEU A 161 26.17 -19.81 -18.29
CA LEU A 161 26.54 -19.69 -16.88
C LEU A 161 28.04 -19.43 -16.74
N GLU A 162 28.41 -18.63 -15.75
CA GLU A 162 29.82 -18.40 -15.41
C GLU A 162 30.53 -19.73 -15.09
N PRO A 163 31.74 -19.96 -15.64
CA PRO A 163 32.53 -21.14 -15.33
C PRO A 163 32.82 -21.25 -13.84
N LYS A 164 32.27 -22.28 -13.21
CA LYS A 164 32.43 -22.51 -11.77
C LYS A 164 32.51 -23.99 -11.43
N LYS A 165 33.38 -24.33 -10.48
CA LYS A 165 33.46 -25.69 -9.94
C LYS A 165 32.15 -26.07 -9.26
N ASN A 166 31.60 -27.22 -9.62
CA ASN A 166 30.42 -27.77 -8.95
C ASN A 166 30.80 -28.35 -7.56
N GLU A 167 29.80 -28.68 -6.73
CA GLU A 167 30.07 -29.22 -5.39
C GLU A 167 30.75 -30.60 -5.41
N PHE A 168 30.54 -31.40 -6.46
CA PHE A 168 31.21 -32.70 -6.63
C PHE A 168 32.73 -32.52 -6.78
N GLU A 169 33.17 -31.60 -7.64
CA GLU A 169 34.57 -31.25 -7.84
C GLU A 169 35.17 -30.61 -6.58
N LEU A 170 34.40 -29.78 -5.88
CA LEU A 170 34.84 -29.21 -4.60
C LEU A 170 35.07 -30.31 -3.56
N THR A 171 34.16 -31.28 -3.46
CA THR A 171 34.28 -32.45 -2.58
C THR A 171 35.52 -33.28 -2.95
N HIS A 172 35.70 -33.59 -4.24
CA HIS A 172 36.88 -34.29 -4.72
C HIS A 172 38.19 -33.58 -4.34
N ASN A 173 38.26 -32.27 -4.56
CA ASN A 173 39.45 -31.47 -4.24
C ASN A 173 39.72 -31.43 -2.72
N ARG A 174 38.68 -31.43 -1.88
CA ARG A 174 38.83 -31.51 -0.41
C ARG A 174 39.42 -32.87 -0.01
N GLU A 175 38.90 -33.98 -0.56
CA GLU A 175 39.40 -35.33 -0.28
C GLU A 175 40.85 -35.53 -0.74
N VAL A 176 41.20 -35.11 -1.96
CA VAL A 176 42.59 -35.19 -2.46
C VAL A 176 43.55 -34.41 -1.56
N LYS A 177 43.13 -33.25 -1.05
CA LYS A 177 43.95 -32.48 -0.08
C LYS A 177 44.12 -33.26 1.24
N LYS A 178 43.05 -33.83 1.79
CA LYS A 178 43.11 -34.63 3.02
C LYS A 178 44.04 -35.85 2.87
N GLU A 179 43.94 -36.58 1.76
CA GLU A 179 44.81 -37.73 1.47
C GLU A 179 46.29 -37.31 1.45
N ARG A 180 46.62 -36.22 0.75
CA ARG A 180 48.00 -35.68 0.71
C ARG A 180 48.51 -35.27 2.10
N SER A 181 47.67 -34.63 2.91
CA SER A 181 48.05 -34.23 4.27
C SER A 181 48.28 -35.43 5.20
N ARG A 182 47.51 -36.52 5.04
CA ARG A 182 47.73 -37.77 5.78
C ARG A 182 49.05 -38.42 5.40
N ASP A 183 49.35 -38.50 4.10
CA ASP A 183 50.60 -39.09 3.61
C ASP A 183 51.84 -38.31 4.09
N GLN A 184 51.74 -36.98 4.22
CA GLN A 184 52.83 -36.14 4.74
C GLN A 184 53.00 -36.22 6.26
N GLY A 185 51.91 -36.44 7.02
CA GLY A 185 51.95 -36.59 8.47
C GLY A 185 52.46 -37.94 8.97
N MET A 186 52.50 -38.95 8.09
CA MET A 186 52.98 -40.31 8.38
C MET A 186 54.49 -40.50 8.06
N SER A 187 55.19 -39.42 7.70
CA SER A 187 56.60 -39.43 7.30
C SER A 187 57.57 -38.95 8.41
N LEU A 188 57.15 -38.96 9.67
CA LEU A 188 57.99 -38.74 10.87
C LEU A 188 58.07 -40.04 11.69
#